data_AF-A0A089PXY8-F1
#
_entry.id   AF-A0A089PXY8-F1
#
_cell.length_a   1.000
_cell.length_b   1.000
_cell.length_c   1.000
_cell.angle_alpha   90.00
_cell.angle_beta   90.00
_cell.angle_gamma   90.00
#
_symmetry.space_group_name_H-M   'P 1'
#
loop_
_entity.id
_entity.type
_entity.pdbx_description
1 polymer ?
#
loop_
_entity_poly.entity_id
_entity_poly.type
_entity_poly.pdbx_seq_one_letter_code
_entity_poly.pdbx_strand_id
1 'polypeptide(L)' 'MYKKAVRPERVQKSDSLAMACPGSGQRPTLYSAIGRADKAMYYGQNTGRNRCILALSDEEMVTLE' A
#
# COMPACT_ATOMS: atom_id res chain seq x y z
N MET A 1 8.24 15.03 45.71
CA MET A 1 7.19 14.43 44.85
C MET A 1 7.73 14.32 43.43
N TYR A 2 8.09 13.13 42.95
CA TYR A 2 8.56 12.94 41.58
C TYR A 2 7.38 12.56 40.69
N LYS A 3 7.08 13.39 39.69
CA LYS A 3 6.05 13.10 38.68
C LYS A 3 6.58 11.99 37.77
N LYS A 4 5.89 10.84 37.76
CA LYS A 4 6.18 9.72 36.87
C LYS A 4 6.03 10.22 35.43
N ALA A 5 7.09 10.17 34.63
CA ALA A 5 7.02 10.49 33.22
C ALA A 5 6.14 9.45 32.51
N VAL A 6 4.98 9.88 32.00
CA VAL A 6 4.13 9.07 31.14
C VAL A 6 4.86 8.95 29.81
N ARG A 7 5.33 7.75 29.47
CA ARG A 7 5.93 7.50 28.15
C ARG A 7 4.82 7.68 27.11
N PRO A 8 5.04 8.42 26.00
CA PRO A 8 4.05 8.47 24.93
C PRO A 8 3.85 7.04 24.40
N GLU A 9 2.59 6.64 24.24
CA GLU A 9 2.24 5.39 23.56
C GLU A 9 2.89 5.39 22.18
N ARG A 10 3.63 4.33 21.85
CA ARG A 10 4.09 4.12 20.48
C ARG A 10 2.86 3.98 19.60
N VAL A 11 2.59 4.97 18.77
CA VAL A 11 1.64 4.82 17.67
C VAL A 11 2.23 3.79 16.70
N GLN A 12 1.70 2.57 16.72
CA GLN A 12 2.01 1.57 15.70
C GLN A 12 1.32 2.02 14.41
N LYS A 13 2.03 2.79 13.58
CA LYS A 13 1.57 3.14 12.22
C LYS A 13 1.97 2.02 11.29
N SER A 14 0.99 1.42 10.63
CA SER A 14 1.18 0.41 9.60
C SER A 14 0.72 0.96 8.27
N ASP A 15 1.67 1.25 7.38
CA ASP A 15 1.39 1.78 6.06
C ASP A 15 1.28 0.63 5.05
N SER A 16 0.28 0.67 4.17
CA SER A 16 0.15 -0.31 3.09
C SER A 16 0.84 0.25 1.85
N LEU A 17 1.68 -0.55 1.20
CA LEU A 17 2.43 -0.13 0.03
C LEU A 17 1.83 -0.76 -1.23
N ALA A 18 1.74 0.01 -2.31
CA ALA A 18 1.30 -0.49 -3.60
C ALA A 18 2.33 -0.21 -4.70
N MET A 19 2.56 -1.19 -5.58
CA MET A 19 3.37 -1.03 -6.79
C MET A 19 2.57 -1.44 -8.02
N ALA A 20 2.72 -0.71 -9.14
CA ALA A 20 2.08 -1.02 -10.41
C ALA A 20 3.12 -1.38 -11.47
N CYS A 21 3.01 -2.56 -12.07
CA CYS A 21 3.90 -2.98 -13.15
C CYS A 21 3.52 -2.29 -14.48
N PRO A 22 4.49 -1.74 -15.23
CA PRO A 22 4.25 -1.32 -16.60
C PRO A 22 4.20 -2.57 -17.50
N GLY A 23 3.01 -2.95 -17.98
CA GLY A 23 2.82 -4.12 -18.84
C GLY A 23 3.66 -4.05 -20.12
N SER A 24 4.12 -5.20 -20.60
CA SER A 24 5.16 -5.36 -21.63
C SER A 24 4.73 -5.09 -23.09
N GLY A 25 3.72 -4.25 -23.34
CA GLY A 25 3.17 -4.07 -24.70
C GLY A 25 2.87 -2.63 -25.12
N GLN A 26 2.49 -1.76 -24.19
CA GLN A 26 2.26 -0.34 -24.40
C GLN A 26 2.68 0.39 -23.14
N ARG A 27 3.43 1.50 -23.27
CA ARG A 27 3.75 2.34 -22.11
C ARG A 27 2.45 2.83 -21.49
N PRO A 28 2.09 2.38 -20.27
CA PRO A 28 0.90 2.89 -19.62
C PRO A 28 1.05 4.39 -19.41
N THR A 29 -0.03 5.14 -19.59
CA THR A 29 -0.03 6.56 -19.23
C THR A 29 0.23 6.68 -17.73
N LEU A 30 0.88 7.77 -17.30
CA LEU A 30 1.05 8.06 -15.87
C LEU A 30 -0.28 7.95 -15.11
N TYR A 31 -1.37 8.42 -15.71
CA TYR A 31 -2.72 8.31 -15.15
C TYR A 31 -3.13 6.86 -14.86
N SER A 32 -2.94 5.95 -15.82
CA SER A 32 -3.25 4.53 -15.64
C SER A 32 -2.33 3.82 -14.64
N ALA A 33 -1.06 4.22 -14.53
CA ALA A 33 -0.14 3.67 -13.54
C ALA A 33 -0.52 4.10 -12.11
N ILE A 34 -0.85 5.39 -11.92
CA ILE A 34 -1.29 5.93 -10.63
C ILE A 34 -2.62 5.31 -10.22
N GLY A 35 -3.59 5.22 -11.14
CA GLY A 35 -4.89 4.61 -10.84
C GLY A 35 -4.77 3.14 -10.40
N ARG A 36 -3.84 2.38 -10.98
CA ARG A 36 -3.58 0.99 -10.56
C ARG A 36 -2.94 0.91 -9.18
N ALA A 37 -1.99 1.79 -8.89
CA ALA A 37 -1.37 1.86 -7.56
C ALA A 37 -2.40 2.23 -6.48
N ASP A 38 -3.30 3.16 -6.76
CA ASP A 38 -4.37 3.57 -5.82
C ASP A 38 -5.35 2.43 -5.54
N LYS A 39 -5.79 1.71 -6.58
CA LYS A 39 -6.62 0.50 -6.44
C LYS A 39 -5.93 -0.58 -5.59
N ALA A 40 -4.64 -0.84 -5.85
CA ALA A 40 -3.87 -1.82 -5.08
C ALA A 40 -3.70 -1.38 -3.61
N MET A 41 -3.52 -0.09 -3.34
CA MET A 41 -3.47 0.44 -1.99
C MET A 41 -4.82 0.29 -1.27
N TYR A 42 -5.93 0.59 -1.95
CA TYR A 42 -7.27 0.40 -1.42
C TYR A 42 -7.55 -1.07 -1.08
N TYR A 43 -7.15 -1.99 -1.97
CA TYR A 43 -7.23 -3.43 -1.72
C TYR A 43 -6.41 -3.85 -0.49
N GLY A 44 -5.16 -3.39 -0.36
CA GLY A 44 -4.30 -3.68 0.79
C GLY A 44 -4.88 -3.16 2.12
N GLN A 45 -5.51 -1.98 2.09
CA GLN A 45 -6.17 -1.43 3.27
C GLN A 45 -7.39 -2.24 3.69
N ASN A 46 -8.19 -2.72 2.74
CA ASN A 46 -9.41 -3.47 3.03
C ASN A 46 -9.17 -4.95 3.37
N THR A 47 -8.02 -5.50 3.01
CA THR A 47 -7.69 -6.89 3.28
C THR A 47 -6.94 -7.10 4.60
N GLY A 48 -6.41 -6.05 5.23
CA GLY A 48 -5.76 -6.17 6.54
C GLY A 48 -4.72 -5.11 6.92
N ARG A 49 -4.44 -4.12 6.05
CA ARG A 49 -3.33 -3.15 6.19
C ARG A 49 -1.96 -3.81 6.36
N ASN A 50 -0.90 -3.01 6.36
CA ASN A 50 0.48 -3.47 6.53
C ASN A 50 0.91 -4.54 5.50
N ARG A 51 0.39 -4.45 4.28
CA ARG A 51 0.71 -5.38 3.19
C ARG A 51 1.29 -4.65 2.00
N CYS A 52 2.17 -5.34 1.29
CA CYS A 52 2.70 -4.91 0.01
C CYS A 52 1.85 -5.53 -1.10
N ILE A 53 1.17 -4.70 -1.89
CA ILE A 53 0.32 -5.16 -3.00
C ILE A 53 0.99 -4.80 -4.33
N LEU A 54 1.18 -5.79 -5.19
CA LEU A 54 1.65 -5.62 -6.55
C LEU A 54 0.47 -5.75 -7.52
N ALA A 55 0.18 -4.67 -8.26
CA ALA A 55 -0.75 -4.71 -9.38
C ALA A 55 -0.01 -5.09 -10.67
N LEU A 56 -0.29 -6.30 -11.16
CA LEU A 56 0.22 -6.79 -12.46
C LEU A 56 -0.61 -6.22 -13.61
N SER A 57 -1.93 -6.17 -13.42
CA SER A 57 -2.89 -5.57 -14.35
C SER A 57 -3.95 -4.76 -13.58
N ASP A 58 -5.01 -4.28 -14.25
CA ASP A 58 -6.12 -3.59 -13.58
C ASP A 58 -6.96 -4.51 -12.69
N GLU A 59 -6.92 -5.83 -12.95
CA GLU A 59 -7.76 -6.84 -12.27
C GLU A 59 -6.92 -7.85 -11.47
N GLU A 60 -5.62 -7.97 -11.79
CA GLU A 60 -4.72 -8.90 -11.14
C GLU A 60 -3.83 -8.19 -10.11
N MET A 61 -4.11 -8.47 -8.84
CA MET A 61 -3.38 -7.93 -7.69
C MET A 61 -2.83 -9.08 -6.85
N VAL A 62 -1.54 -9.00 -6.54
CA VAL A 62 -0.83 -10.01 -5.74
C VAL A 62 -0.41 -9.38 -4.43
N THR A 63 -0.73 -10.04 -3.33
CA THR A 63 -0.21 -9.67 -2.01
C THR A 63 1.15 -10.32 -1.82
N LEU A 64 2.17 -9.52 -1.55
CA LEU A 64 3.51 -9.98 -1.24
C LEU A 64 3.57 -10.22 0.29
N GLU A 65 3.82 -11.47 0.68
CA GLU A 65 4.04 -11.88 2.08
C GLU A 65 5.50 -11.63 2.52
#